data_AF-A0ABD7VER4-F1
#
_entry.id   AF-A0ABD7VER4-F1
#
_cell.length_a   1.000
_cell.length_b   1.000
_cell.length_c   1.000
_cell.angle_alpha   90.00
_cell.angle_beta   90.00
_cell.angle_gamma   90.00
#
_symmetry.space_group_name_H-M   'P 1'
#
loop_
_entity.id
_entity.type
_entity.pdbx_description
1 polymer ?
#
loop_
_entity_poly.entity_id
_entity_poly.type
_entity_poly.pdbx_seq_one_letter_code
_entity_poly.pdbx_strand_id
1 'polypeptide(L)'
;MTTLDNTAPSDWQRAPIRVDNLLIDFTTEYRSIWDTYGSDSVQASFWRPTPAPDVLPGYFPLGDVAVLGRQNIDDRKIVAVVCEATTQGTDPDKGKALAAPVDYELIWNDLGSGATKSGSIWRPIPPEGYVALGSVCSSHYEKPSRNAVRCVRADLVSASAACVPIWNDKGSGAVKSVSTWSAVPPAAASGEIHLAPGIFIGSSGHSLPENFLVYSLRMHIPLQINPKPTAPVLLGEMPTPLNEPDQPTFIARLPWFAVKDPLFTPLEQRQHSPSYQLERTDQYILIGHGHNTGQESTTFRWSAQRAQGTRGQWAFSRITSVEFGAQWTSQQPDPFLFSARLNSDLAQCEIPAREWLDTSPIDVVAVVDGNKAVAVYLIQSDYRLVRSDGTSVVYTHFIDGRSLHISQYTPEAPAAIIAPVAEPEEATVVDIPVDNENAGVTPEAEVSSTTDTAP
;
A
#
# COMPACT_ATOMS: atom_id res chain seq x y z
N MET A 1 41.37 9.08 -20.80
CA MET A 1 41.09 7.92 -19.94
C MET A 1 40.49 8.44 -18.66
N THR A 2 39.17 8.58 -18.65
CA THR A 2 38.40 8.95 -17.47
C THR A 2 38.13 7.67 -16.68
N THR A 3 38.75 7.59 -15.50
CA THR A 3 38.50 6.57 -14.50
C THR A 3 37.06 6.73 -14.00
N LEU A 4 36.18 5.83 -14.42
CA LEU A 4 34.86 5.67 -13.79
C LEU A 4 35.08 5.14 -12.38
N ASP A 5 34.73 5.97 -11.40
CA ASP A 5 34.57 5.57 -10.00
C ASP A 5 33.57 4.42 -9.94
N ASN A 6 34.10 3.22 -9.75
CA ASN A 6 33.34 2.02 -9.48
C ASN A 6 32.95 2.07 -7.99
N THR A 7 32.02 2.96 -7.65
CA THR A 7 31.37 2.94 -6.34
C THR A 7 30.54 1.67 -6.29
N ALA A 8 30.99 0.70 -5.49
CA ALA A 8 30.21 -0.48 -5.16
C ALA A 8 28.82 -0.03 -4.67
N PRO A 9 27.72 -0.66 -5.13
CA PRO A 9 26.38 -0.32 -4.66
C PRO A 9 26.36 -0.43 -3.14
N SER A 10 26.09 0.68 -2.47
CA SER A 10 26.05 0.81 -1.01
C SER A 10 25.09 -0.23 -0.40
N ASP A 11 25.50 -0.84 0.73
CA ASP A 11 24.87 -1.98 1.41
C ASP A 11 23.35 -1.92 1.67
N TRP A 12 22.71 -0.75 1.55
CA TRP A 12 21.25 -0.61 1.66
C TRP A 12 20.48 -1.02 0.40
N GLN A 13 21.13 -1.14 -0.76
CA GLN A 13 20.50 -1.50 -2.05
C GLN A 13 20.19 -2.99 -2.20
N ARG A 14 20.44 -3.82 -1.17
CA ARG A 14 20.08 -5.26 -1.18
C ARG A 14 19.49 -5.72 0.15
N ALA A 15 18.86 -4.80 0.89
CA ALA A 15 18.20 -5.18 2.12
C ALA A 15 17.05 -6.18 1.80
N PRO A 16 16.96 -7.32 2.51
CA PRO A 16 15.88 -8.26 2.30
C PRO A 16 14.54 -7.64 2.67
N ILE A 17 13.48 -8.12 2.07
CA ILE A 17 12.12 -7.74 2.46
C ILE A 17 11.86 -8.34 3.83
N ARG A 18 11.56 -7.50 4.81
CA ARG A 18 11.30 -7.91 6.18
C ARG A 18 9.81 -7.89 6.49
N VAL A 19 9.30 -9.00 6.99
CA VAL A 19 7.95 -9.13 7.56
C VAL A 19 8.10 -9.69 8.97
N ASP A 20 7.90 -8.85 9.98
CA ASP A 20 8.11 -9.23 11.38
C ASP A 20 9.54 -9.76 11.63
N ASN A 21 9.70 -11.04 12.01
CA ASN A 21 10.98 -11.75 12.11
C ASN A 21 11.30 -12.66 10.91
N LEU A 22 10.58 -12.55 9.80
CA LEU A 22 10.86 -13.22 8.53
C LEU A 22 11.61 -12.28 7.59
N LEU A 23 12.75 -12.74 7.06
CA LEU A 23 13.45 -12.11 5.96
C LEU A 23 13.16 -12.87 4.67
N ILE A 24 12.84 -12.15 3.60
CA ILE A 24 12.55 -12.68 2.27
C ILE A 24 13.56 -12.08 1.29
N ASP A 25 14.25 -12.95 0.56
CA ASP A 25 15.11 -12.60 -0.57
C ASP A 25 14.84 -13.59 -1.71
N PHE A 26 15.65 -13.52 -2.77
CA PHE A 26 15.42 -14.24 -4.01
C PHE A 26 16.70 -14.92 -4.50
N THR A 27 16.56 -16.09 -5.09
CA THR A 27 17.70 -16.78 -5.74
C THR A 27 17.35 -17.18 -7.16
N THR A 28 18.39 -17.28 -7.98
CA THR A 28 18.37 -17.80 -9.35
C THR A 28 19.31 -19.00 -9.50
N GLU A 29 19.80 -19.55 -8.38
CA GLU A 29 20.74 -20.67 -8.36
C GLU A 29 20.05 -21.95 -7.93
N TYR A 30 20.30 -23.03 -8.67
CA TYR A 30 19.62 -24.29 -8.48
C TYR A 30 20.53 -25.51 -8.56
N ARG A 31 20.12 -26.57 -7.88
CA ARG A 31 20.64 -27.92 -8.05
C ARG A 31 19.59 -28.81 -8.71
N SER A 32 19.93 -29.42 -9.84
CA SER A 32 19.08 -30.44 -10.47
C SER A 32 18.92 -31.65 -9.54
N ILE A 33 17.67 -32.08 -9.32
CA ILE A 33 17.35 -33.23 -8.46
C ILE A 33 16.88 -34.43 -9.29
N TRP A 34 15.90 -34.22 -10.16
CA TRP A 34 15.30 -35.27 -10.98
C TRP A 34 14.73 -34.69 -12.28
N ASP A 35 14.62 -35.53 -13.31
CA ASP A 35 14.01 -35.17 -14.58
C ASP A 35 13.35 -36.40 -15.20
N THR A 36 12.40 -36.17 -16.11
CA THR A 36 11.58 -37.25 -16.69
C THR A 36 12.28 -38.01 -17.83
N TYR A 37 13.60 -37.90 -18.00
CA TYR A 37 14.30 -38.58 -19.10
C TYR A 37 14.11 -40.10 -19.04
N GLY A 38 13.70 -40.68 -20.18
CA GLY A 38 13.37 -42.10 -20.30
C GLY A 38 11.90 -42.44 -20.00
N SER A 39 11.13 -41.51 -19.42
CA SER A 39 9.70 -41.68 -19.19
C SER A 39 8.88 -41.21 -20.41
N ASP A 40 7.75 -41.87 -20.65
CA ASP A 40 6.77 -41.50 -21.69
C ASP A 40 5.82 -40.34 -21.25
N SER A 41 6.03 -39.79 -20.05
CA SER A 41 5.34 -38.58 -19.58
C SER A 41 5.83 -37.31 -20.29
N VAL A 42 5.05 -36.22 -20.17
CA VAL A 42 5.48 -34.90 -20.65
C VAL A 42 6.82 -34.54 -20.01
N GLN A 43 7.74 -33.98 -20.80
CA GLN A 43 9.07 -33.66 -20.28
C GLN A 43 9.01 -32.60 -19.17
N ALA A 44 9.65 -32.90 -18.04
CA ALA A 44 9.80 -31.96 -16.92
C ALA A 44 11.10 -32.20 -16.16
N SER A 45 11.48 -31.20 -15.36
CA SER A 45 12.65 -31.26 -14.48
C SER A 45 12.38 -30.57 -13.15
N PHE A 46 13.04 -31.07 -12.12
CA PHE A 46 12.83 -30.73 -10.72
C PHE A 46 14.15 -30.28 -10.09
N TRP A 47 14.11 -29.13 -9.44
CA TRP A 47 15.28 -28.39 -9.04
C TRP A 47 15.14 -27.90 -7.61
N ARG A 48 16.21 -28.01 -6.82
CA ARG A 48 16.28 -27.42 -5.48
C ARG A 48 16.91 -26.04 -5.59
N PRO A 49 16.26 -24.96 -5.11
CA PRO A 49 16.93 -23.68 -4.97
C PRO A 49 18.09 -23.80 -3.99
N THR A 50 19.24 -23.25 -4.35
CA THR A 50 20.47 -23.29 -3.55
C THR A 50 21.00 -21.87 -3.38
N PRO A 51 20.45 -21.09 -2.42
CA PRO A 51 20.98 -19.76 -2.11
C PRO A 51 22.48 -19.83 -1.85
N ALA A 52 23.27 -19.07 -2.60
CA ALA A 52 24.71 -18.97 -2.43
C ALA A 52 25.03 -18.55 -0.98
N PRO A 53 25.75 -19.34 -0.17
CA PRO A 53 25.94 -19.04 1.25
C PRO A 53 26.74 -17.75 1.53
N ASP A 54 27.52 -17.29 0.57
CA ASP A 54 28.28 -16.03 0.60
C ASP A 54 27.40 -14.81 0.31
N VAL A 55 26.34 -14.97 -0.49
CA VAL A 55 25.40 -13.88 -0.82
C VAL A 55 24.18 -13.89 0.10
N LEU A 56 23.65 -15.06 0.42
CA LEU A 56 22.43 -15.30 1.18
C LEU A 56 22.67 -16.28 2.34
N PRO A 57 23.53 -15.91 3.31
CA PRO A 57 23.82 -16.77 4.46
C PRO A 57 22.57 -17.04 5.29
N GLY A 58 22.31 -18.32 5.59
CA GLY A 58 21.19 -18.74 6.43
C GLY A 58 19.83 -18.74 5.74
N TYR A 59 19.75 -18.42 4.45
CA TYR A 59 18.52 -18.53 3.67
C TYR A 59 18.20 -19.97 3.31
N PHE A 60 16.92 -20.33 3.41
CA PHE A 60 16.38 -21.63 3.08
C PHE A 60 15.28 -21.50 2.01
N PRO A 61 15.15 -22.49 1.12
CA PRO A 61 14.00 -22.58 0.23
C PRO A 61 12.74 -23.00 1.00
N LEU A 62 11.59 -22.67 0.40
CA LEU A 62 10.25 -23.02 0.89
C LEU A 62 9.67 -24.28 0.23
N GLY A 63 10.38 -24.81 -0.77
CA GLY A 63 10.00 -25.92 -1.64
C GLY A 63 11.00 -26.07 -2.78
N ASP A 64 10.86 -27.13 -3.55
CA ASP A 64 11.58 -27.30 -4.81
C ASP A 64 10.78 -26.71 -5.98
N VAL A 65 11.42 -26.55 -7.14
CA VAL A 65 10.85 -25.99 -8.36
C VAL A 65 10.60 -27.10 -9.36
N ALA A 66 9.43 -27.09 -10.00
CA ALA A 66 9.12 -27.94 -11.14
C ALA A 66 8.94 -27.06 -12.38
N VAL A 67 9.56 -27.44 -13.49
CA VAL A 67 9.39 -26.77 -14.79
C VAL A 67 9.14 -27.79 -15.88
N LEU A 68 8.37 -27.37 -16.89
CA LEU A 68 8.27 -28.13 -18.14
C LEU A 68 9.58 -28.05 -18.92
N GLY A 69 9.92 -29.16 -19.57
CA GLY A 69 11.21 -29.35 -20.23
C GLY A 69 12.34 -29.68 -19.25
N ARG A 70 13.54 -29.86 -19.81
CA ARG A 70 14.76 -30.29 -19.10
C ARG A 70 15.92 -29.30 -19.24
N GLN A 71 15.61 -28.06 -19.62
CA GLN A 71 16.62 -27.01 -19.79
C GLN A 71 17.08 -26.49 -18.43
N ASN A 72 18.33 -26.02 -18.34
CA ASN A 72 18.80 -25.34 -17.13
C ASN A 72 17.94 -24.07 -16.87
N ILE A 73 17.59 -23.88 -15.59
CA ILE A 73 16.77 -22.77 -15.08
C ILE A 73 17.58 -21.70 -14.33
N ASP A 74 18.89 -21.92 -14.12
CA ASP A 74 19.79 -20.93 -13.54
C ASP A 74 19.68 -19.60 -14.30
N ASP A 75 19.57 -18.49 -13.55
CA ASP A 75 19.40 -17.12 -14.06
C ASP A 75 18.16 -16.88 -14.94
N ARG A 76 17.25 -17.86 -15.02
CA ARG A 76 16.02 -17.78 -15.83
C ARG A 76 14.76 -17.86 -15.00
N LYS A 77 14.83 -18.50 -13.84
CA LYS A 77 13.76 -18.53 -12.84
C LYS A 77 14.25 -17.83 -11.59
N ILE A 78 13.33 -17.12 -10.93
CA ILE A 78 13.57 -16.46 -9.66
C ILE A 78 12.62 -17.11 -8.66
N VAL A 79 13.13 -17.48 -7.49
CA VAL A 79 12.31 -18.02 -6.40
C VAL A 79 12.57 -17.30 -5.10
N ALA A 80 11.52 -17.17 -4.28
CA ALA A 80 11.63 -16.60 -2.95
C ALA A 80 12.29 -17.59 -1.99
N VAL A 81 13.22 -17.08 -1.19
CA VAL A 81 13.94 -17.81 -0.15
C VAL A 81 13.89 -17.01 1.13
N VAL A 82 13.97 -17.69 2.27
CA VAL A 82 13.65 -17.08 3.57
C VAL A 82 14.74 -17.32 4.61
N CYS A 83 14.93 -16.35 5.49
CA CYS A 83 15.83 -16.43 6.63
C CYS A 83 15.13 -15.93 7.89
N GLU A 84 15.55 -16.43 9.05
CA GLU A 84 15.09 -15.91 10.35
C GLU A 84 15.85 -14.61 10.64
N ALA A 85 15.12 -13.56 10.99
CA ALA A 85 15.75 -12.31 11.41
C ALA A 85 16.52 -12.48 12.72
N THR A 86 17.64 -11.78 12.86
CA THR A 86 18.43 -11.75 14.11
C THR A 86 17.74 -10.99 15.23
N THR A 87 16.78 -10.14 14.89
CA THR A 87 16.00 -9.31 15.80
C THR A 87 14.65 -9.96 16.05
N GLN A 88 14.17 -9.88 17.29
CA GLN A 88 12.88 -10.46 17.67
C GLN A 88 11.73 -9.84 16.87
N GLY A 89 10.66 -10.60 16.73
CA GLY A 89 9.41 -10.11 16.17
C GLY A 89 8.78 -9.04 17.04
N THR A 90 7.80 -8.36 16.46
CA THR A 90 6.90 -7.40 17.11
C THR A 90 6.21 -7.98 18.33
N ASP A 91 5.93 -9.28 18.31
CA ASP A 91 5.34 -10.05 19.41
C ASP A 91 6.24 -11.27 19.73
N PRO A 92 6.99 -11.24 20.85
CA PRO A 92 7.87 -12.34 21.25
C PRO A 92 7.12 -13.67 21.48
N ASP A 93 5.83 -13.64 21.85
CA ASP A 93 5.06 -14.83 22.19
C ASP A 93 4.76 -15.69 20.95
N LYS A 94 4.84 -15.11 19.75
CA LYS A 94 4.69 -15.82 18.47
C LYS A 94 5.90 -16.69 18.11
N GLY A 95 7.03 -16.50 18.78
CA GLY A 95 8.26 -17.26 18.50
C GLY A 95 8.84 -17.02 17.11
N LYS A 96 9.59 -18.01 16.61
CA LYS A 96 10.37 -17.92 15.36
C LYS A 96 9.46 -17.87 14.12
N ALA A 97 9.86 -17.12 13.09
CA ALA A 97 9.15 -17.09 11.82
C ALA A 97 9.27 -18.41 11.06
N LEU A 98 10.39 -19.12 11.25
CA LEU A 98 10.72 -20.34 10.52
C LEU A 98 10.91 -21.54 11.44
N ALA A 99 10.46 -22.71 10.97
CA ALA A 99 10.74 -23.99 11.60
C ALA A 99 11.14 -25.05 10.56
N ALA A 100 11.96 -26.02 10.96
CA ALA A 100 12.18 -27.20 10.14
C ALA A 100 10.92 -28.09 10.18
N PRO A 101 10.54 -28.76 9.07
CA PRO A 101 9.47 -29.75 9.11
C PRO A 101 9.77 -30.84 10.15
N VAL A 102 8.74 -31.42 10.77
CA VAL A 102 8.91 -32.48 11.77
C VAL A 102 9.16 -33.84 11.11
N ASP A 103 8.58 -34.07 9.93
CA ASP A 103 8.79 -35.26 9.10
C ASP A 103 8.36 -34.96 7.64
N TYR A 104 8.39 -35.98 6.78
CA TYR A 104 7.94 -35.93 5.38
C TYR A 104 6.98 -37.09 5.06
N GLU A 105 5.93 -36.79 4.30
CA GLU A 105 4.99 -37.75 3.73
C GLU A 105 5.34 -38.02 2.25
N LEU A 106 5.42 -39.28 1.84
CA LEU A 106 5.68 -39.66 0.45
C LEU A 106 4.43 -39.45 -0.41
N ILE A 107 4.48 -38.53 -1.38
CA ILE A 107 3.42 -38.34 -2.37
C ILE A 107 3.60 -39.34 -3.52
N TRP A 108 4.81 -39.41 -4.08
CA TRP A 108 5.07 -40.12 -5.33
C TRP A 108 6.52 -40.61 -5.43
N ASN A 109 6.73 -41.69 -6.18
CA ASN A 109 8.05 -42.12 -6.65
C ASN A 109 7.96 -42.65 -8.09
N ASP A 110 9.09 -42.67 -8.77
CA ASP A 110 9.19 -43.03 -10.19
C ASP A 110 9.19 -44.55 -10.44
N LEU A 111 8.88 -45.38 -9.44
CA LEU A 111 8.83 -46.84 -9.61
C LEU A 111 7.84 -47.23 -10.71
N GLY A 112 8.35 -47.89 -11.75
CA GLY A 112 7.57 -48.30 -12.92
C GLY A 112 7.49 -47.24 -14.04
N SER A 113 8.06 -46.05 -13.84
CA SER A 113 7.91 -44.91 -14.77
C SER A 113 8.75 -44.97 -16.06
N GLY A 114 9.66 -45.94 -16.15
CA GLY A 114 10.67 -46.02 -17.21
C GLY A 114 11.76 -44.94 -17.16
N ALA A 115 11.71 -43.99 -16.22
CA ALA A 115 12.72 -42.95 -16.09
C ALA A 115 14.11 -43.55 -15.78
N THR A 116 15.16 -42.93 -16.33
CA THR A 116 16.53 -43.43 -16.14
C THR A 116 17.11 -43.17 -14.75
N LYS A 117 16.53 -42.22 -14.02
CA LYS A 117 16.96 -41.79 -12.69
C LYS A 117 15.82 -42.04 -11.72
N SER A 118 16.15 -42.57 -10.55
CA SER A 118 15.19 -42.64 -9.45
C SER A 118 14.81 -41.24 -8.97
N GLY A 119 13.55 -41.09 -8.58
CA GLY A 119 12.96 -39.82 -8.18
C GLY A 119 11.80 -40.04 -7.23
N SER A 120 11.64 -39.15 -6.26
CA SER A 120 10.46 -39.12 -5.41
C SER A 120 10.06 -37.71 -5.01
N ILE A 121 8.79 -37.52 -4.67
CA ILE A 121 8.20 -36.24 -4.27
C ILE A 121 7.58 -36.42 -2.88
N TRP A 122 7.90 -35.48 -1.99
CA TRP A 122 7.58 -35.50 -0.58
C TRP A 122 6.87 -34.22 -0.14
N ARG A 123 5.87 -34.37 0.71
CA ARG A 123 5.21 -33.26 1.40
C ARG A 123 5.87 -33.06 2.78
N PRO A 124 6.42 -31.87 3.08
CA PRO A 124 6.88 -31.57 4.42
C PRO A 124 5.71 -31.55 5.41
N ILE A 125 5.86 -32.17 6.57
CA ILE A 125 4.91 -32.10 7.68
C ILE A 125 5.36 -30.95 8.59
N PRO A 126 4.63 -29.83 8.66
CA PRO A 126 5.01 -28.70 9.49
C PRO A 126 4.77 -28.99 10.98
N PRO A 127 5.54 -28.38 11.90
CA PRO A 127 5.17 -28.35 13.32
C PRO A 127 3.89 -27.51 13.54
N GLU A 128 3.27 -27.68 14.72
CA GLU A 128 2.10 -26.90 15.12
C GLU A 128 2.36 -25.39 15.05
N GLY A 129 1.42 -24.62 14.50
CA GLY A 129 1.54 -23.18 14.29
C GLY A 129 2.28 -22.77 13.01
N TYR A 130 2.77 -23.73 12.22
CA TYR A 130 3.48 -23.49 10.96
C TYR A 130 2.77 -24.17 9.78
N VAL A 131 3.09 -23.73 8.57
CA VAL A 131 2.65 -24.34 7.32
C VAL A 131 3.82 -24.62 6.38
N ALA A 132 3.68 -25.65 5.54
CA ALA A 132 4.59 -25.91 4.43
C ALA A 132 4.04 -25.28 3.15
N LEU A 133 4.84 -24.47 2.46
CA LEU A 133 4.38 -23.76 1.25
C LEU A 133 4.57 -24.62 -0.02
N GLY A 134 5.59 -25.48 -0.05
CA GLY A 134 5.94 -26.30 -1.21
C GLY A 134 6.26 -27.76 -0.89
N SER A 135 6.44 -28.55 -1.94
CA SER A 135 6.89 -29.94 -1.89
C SER A 135 8.38 -30.06 -2.21
N VAL A 136 8.95 -31.22 -1.87
CA VAL A 136 10.40 -31.48 -2.00
C VAL A 136 10.62 -32.71 -2.86
N CYS A 137 11.53 -32.63 -3.82
CA CYS A 137 11.96 -33.75 -4.64
C CYS A 137 13.22 -34.42 -4.04
N SER A 138 13.38 -35.71 -4.24
CA SER A 138 14.58 -36.47 -3.89
C SER A 138 15.05 -37.27 -5.10
N SER A 139 16.36 -37.37 -5.29
CA SER A 139 16.98 -38.18 -6.37
C SER A 139 16.94 -39.68 -6.10
N HIS A 140 16.39 -40.09 -4.95
CA HIS A 140 16.29 -41.47 -4.47
C HIS A 140 14.92 -41.66 -3.78
N TYR A 141 14.70 -42.80 -3.11
CA TYR A 141 13.45 -43.12 -2.41
C TYR A 141 13.48 -42.85 -0.90
N GLU A 142 14.59 -42.34 -0.36
CA GLU A 142 14.67 -41.94 1.04
C GLU A 142 14.06 -40.55 1.28
N LYS A 143 13.58 -40.36 2.52
CA LYS A 143 13.07 -39.08 3.01
C LYS A 143 14.14 -37.99 2.86
N PRO A 144 13.78 -36.77 2.42
CA PRO A 144 14.68 -35.64 2.40
C PRO A 144 15.18 -35.26 3.80
N SER A 145 16.33 -34.57 3.86
CA SER A 145 16.79 -33.93 5.09
C SER A 145 15.79 -32.87 5.56
N ARG A 146 15.55 -32.78 6.87
CA ARG A 146 14.75 -31.71 7.49
C ARG A 146 15.33 -30.30 7.29
N ASN A 147 16.57 -30.20 6.79
CA ASN A 147 17.19 -28.94 6.38
C ASN A 147 17.00 -28.62 4.89
N ALA A 148 16.29 -29.45 4.14
CA ALA A 148 16.04 -29.20 2.72
C ALA A 148 15.18 -27.94 2.51
N VAL A 149 14.23 -27.67 3.42
CA VAL A 149 13.30 -26.53 3.34
C VAL A 149 12.94 -26.00 4.74
N ARG A 150 12.19 -24.89 4.80
CA ARG A 150 11.55 -24.39 6.02
C ARG A 150 10.03 -24.28 5.88
N CYS A 151 9.36 -24.52 7.00
CA CYS A 151 7.96 -24.18 7.22
C CYS A 151 7.88 -22.75 7.78
N VAL A 152 6.81 -22.03 7.45
CA VAL A 152 6.61 -20.62 7.84
C VAL A 152 5.48 -20.54 8.85
N ARG A 153 5.63 -19.65 9.84
CA ARG A 153 4.60 -19.40 10.84
C ARG A 153 3.29 -18.98 10.17
N ALA A 154 2.16 -19.52 10.65
CA ALA A 154 0.89 -19.44 9.93
C ALA A 154 0.32 -18.03 9.75
N ASP A 155 0.69 -17.05 10.60
CA ASP A 155 0.25 -15.65 10.49
C ASP A 155 1.01 -14.85 9.41
N LEU A 156 2.15 -15.36 8.93
CA LEU A 156 3.01 -14.72 7.91
C LEU A 156 2.67 -15.18 6.48
N VAL A 157 1.58 -15.93 6.32
CA VAL A 157 1.11 -16.46 5.04
C VAL A 157 -0.37 -16.21 4.83
N SER A 158 -0.79 -16.29 3.57
CA SER A 158 -2.20 -16.27 3.18
C SER A 158 -2.53 -17.58 2.46
N ALA A 159 -3.64 -18.22 2.84
CA ALA A 159 -4.14 -19.43 2.21
C ALA A 159 -5.00 -19.10 0.97
N SER A 160 -4.94 -19.98 -0.04
CA SER A 160 -5.74 -19.91 -1.25
C SER A 160 -6.12 -21.32 -1.69
N ALA A 161 -7.29 -21.46 -2.32
CA ALA A 161 -7.70 -22.70 -2.98
C ALA A 161 -7.38 -22.68 -4.49
N ALA A 162 -6.84 -21.56 -5.00
CA ALA A 162 -6.53 -21.39 -6.41
C ALA A 162 -5.08 -21.80 -6.71
N CYS A 163 -4.89 -22.56 -7.78
CA CYS A 163 -3.59 -23.01 -8.25
C CYS A 163 -3.58 -23.18 -9.77
N VAL A 164 -2.38 -23.15 -10.37
CA VAL A 164 -2.17 -23.39 -11.81
C VAL A 164 -1.42 -24.71 -11.99
N PRO A 165 -1.86 -25.62 -12.90
CA PRO A 165 -1.13 -26.86 -13.17
C PRO A 165 0.25 -26.57 -13.77
N ILE A 166 1.26 -27.31 -13.30
CA ILE A 166 2.63 -27.27 -13.85
C ILE A 166 2.88 -28.54 -14.67
N TRP A 167 2.76 -29.72 -14.03
CA TRP A 167 3.07 -31.01 -14.64
C TRP A 167 2.25 -32.14 -13.98
N ASN A 168 2.11 -33.28 -14.66
CA ASN A 168 1.67 -34.53 -14.08
C ASN A 168 2.36 -35.70 -14.75
N ASP A 169 2.40 -36.84 -14.07
CA ASP A 169 3.10 -38.04 -14.54
C ASP A 169 2.25 -38.94 -15.45
N LYS A 170 1.14 -38.43 -16.00
CA LYS A 170 0.25 -39.22 -16.85
C LYS A 170 1.02 -39.77 -18.05
N GLY A 171 0.91 -41.08 -18.24
CA GLY A 171 1.64 -41.80 -19.30
C GLY A 171 3.01 -42.31 -18.88
N SER A 172 3.50 -41.98 -17.68
CA SER A 172 4.80 -42.48 -17.21
C SER A 172 4.83 -43.99 -16.97
N GLY A 173 3.71 -44.61 -16.59
CA GLY A 173 3.68 -46.00 -16.11
C GLY A 173 4.07 -46.17 -14.64
N ALA A 174 4.34 -45.08 -13.92
CA ALA A 174 4.61 -45.12 -12.49
C ALA A 174 3.45 -45.76 -11.70
N VAL A 175 3.80 -46.51 -10.65
CA VAL A 175 2.81 -47.21 -9.79
C VAL A 175 1.93 -46.22 -9.04
N LYS A 176 2.50 -45.07 -8.63
CA LYS A 176 1.77 -43.95 -8.03
C LYS A 176 1.61 -42.86 -9.09
N SER A 177 0.52 -42.10 -9.00
CA SER A 177 0.27 -40.93 -9.84
C SER A 177 0.49 -39.64 -9.09
N VAL A 178 0.94 -38.59 -9.78
CA VAL A 178 1.20 -37.26 -9.22
C VAL A 178 0.83 -36.15 -10.19
N SER A 179 0.40 -35.02 -9.63
CA SER A 179 0.30 -33.74 -10.30
C SER A 179 0.99 -32.66 -9.47
N THR A 180 1.57 -31.67 -10.13
CA THR A 180 2.28 -30.55 -9.51
C THR A 180 1.64 -29.23 -9.93
N TRP A 181 1.57 -28.30 -8.98
CA TRP A 181 0.78 -27.08 -9.09
C TRP A 181 1.57 -25.89 -8.55
N SER A 182 1.33 -24.70 -9.10
CA SER A 182 1.81 -23.42 -8.59
C SER A 182 0.69 -22.74 -7.81
N ALA A 183 1.03 -22.13 -6.67
CA ALA A 183 0.05 -21.38 -5.87
C ALA A 183 -0.41 -20.11 -6.58
N VAL A 184 -1.71 -19.82 -6.57
CA VAL A 184 -2.25 -18.51 -6.95
C VAL A 184 -2.59 -17.75 -5.66
N PRO A 185 -1.94 -16.60 -5.40
CA PRO A 185 -2.21 -15.80 -4.22
C PRO A 185 -3.69 -15.35 -4.17
N PRO A 186 -4.29 -15.25 -2.97
CA PRO A 186 -5.64 -14.75 -2.83
C PRO A 186 -5.68 -13.23 -3.09
N ALA A 187 -6.89 -12.66 -3.05
CA ALA A 187 -7.08 -11.20 -3.12
C ALA A 187 -6.35 -10.48 -1.98
N ALA A 188 -5.54 -9.47 -2.31
CA ALA A 188 -4.80 -8.70 -1.32
C ALA A 188 -5.73 -7.70 -0.58
N ALA A 189 -5.58 -7.63 0.74
CA ALA A 189 -6.24 -6.61 1.55
C ALA A 189 -5.55 -5.24 1.37
N SER A 190 -6.22 -4.17 1.82
CA SER A 190 -5.68 -2.81 1.72
C SER A 190 -4.31 -2.70 2.40
N GLY A 191 -3.29 -2.25 1.66
CA GLY A 191 -1.93 -2.13 2.16
C GLY A 191 -1.15 -3.45 2.24
N GLU A 192 -1.61 -4.51 1.55
CA GLU A 192 -0.94 -5.81 1.54
C GLU A 192 -0.46 -6.24 0.15
N ILE A 193 0.49 -7.16 0.15
CA ILE A 193 0.93 -7.94 -1.01
C ILE A 193 0.95 -9.42 -0.58
N HIS A 194 0.45 -10.32 -1.41
CA HIS A 194 0.60 -11.77 -1.25
C HIS A 194 1.44 -12.32 -2.41
N LEU A 195 2.50 -13.06 -2.10
CA LEU A 195 3.49 -13.54 -3.07
C LEU A 195 3.56 -15.06 -3.09
N ALA A 196 3.34 -15.66 -4.27
CA ALA A 196 3.64 -17.07 -4.48
C ALA A 196 5.17 -17.25 -4.56
N PRO A 197 5.76 -18.21 -3.81
CA PRO A 197 7.23 -18.29 -3.70
C PRO A 197 7.96 -18.83 -4.93
N GLY A 198 7.24 -19.21 -6.00
CA GLY A 198 7.83 -19.80 -7.21
C GLY A 198 8.21 -21.27 -7.09
N ILE A 199 7.61 -21.98 -6.13
CA ILE A 199 7.82 -23.42 -5.88
C ILE A 199 6.61 -24.24 -6.34
N PHE A 200 6.78 -25.57 -6.42
CA PHE A 200 5.65 -26.46 -6.73
C PHE A 200 5.06 -27.10 -5.47
N ILE A 201 3.78 -27.45 -5.54
CA ILE A 201 3.09 -28.30 -4.58
C ILE A 201 2.65 -29.58 -5.30
N GLY A 202 3.02 -30.74 -4.75
CA GLY A 202 2.67 -32.05 -5.26
C GLY A 202 1.38 -32.60 -4.63
N SER A 203 0.61 -33.29 -5.44
CA SER A 203 -0.57 -34.04 -5.00
C SER A 203 -0.64 -35.40 -5.65
N SER A 204 -1.12 -36.40 -4.91
CA SER A 204 -1.43 -37.72 -5.45
C SER A 204 -2.56 -37.64 -6.47
N GLY A 205 -2.41 -38.33 -7.59
CA GLY A 205 -3.36 -38.32 -8.71
C GLY A 205 -3.11 -37.19 -9.72
N HIS A 206 -3.79 -37.25 -10.87
CA HIS A 206 -3.63 -36.29 -11.97
C HIS A 206 -4.55 -35.06 -11.86
N SER A 207 -5.34 -34.96 -10.78
CA SER A 207 -6.31 -33.89 -10.58
C SER A 207 -6.11 -33.25 -9.22
N LEU A 208 -6.49 -31.99 -9.10
CA LEU A 208 -6.43 -31.25 -7.85
C LEU A 208 -7.37 -31.90 -6.82
N PRO A 209 -6.91 -32.20 -5.59
CA PRO A 209 -7.78 -32.71 -4.54
C PRO A 209 -8.86 -31.71 -4.12
N GLU A 210 -9.95 -32.22 -3.57
CA GLU A 210 -10.91 -31.41 -2.85
C GLU A 210 -10.25 -30.78 -1.60
N ASN A 211 -10.54 -29.51 -1.33
CA ASN A 211 -10.00 -28.75 -0.19
C ASN A 211 -8.46 -28.60 -0.18
N PHE A 212 -7.82 -28.60 -1.35
CA PHE A 212 -6.39 -28.37 -1.47
C PHE A 212 -6.03 -26.91 -1.23
N LEU A 213 -5.46 -26.61 -0.05
CA LEU A 213 -4.96 -25.27 0.28
C LEU A 213 -3.49 -25.12 -0.14
N VAL A 214 -3.22 -24.01 -0.81
CA VAL A 214 -1.87 -23.54 -1.10
C VAL A 214 -1.62 -22.22 -0.36
N TYR A 215 -0.36 -21.92 -0.10
CA TYR A 215 0.03 -20.78 0.73
C TYR A 215 0.95 -19.82 -0.03
N SER A 216 0.73 -18.53 0.18
CA SER A 216 1.56 -17.44 -0.34
C SER A 216 2.12 -16.62 0.81
N LEU A 217 3.31 -16.06 0.66
CA LEU A 217 3.91 -15.16 1.66
C LEU A 217 3.08 -13.89 1.76
N ARG A 218 2.69 -13.50 2.98
CA ARG A 218 1.92 -12.28 3.26
C ARG A 218 2.87 -11.18 3.69
N MET A 219 2.79 -10.02 3.06
CA MET A 219 3.59 -8.86 3.41
C MET A 219 2.75 -7.58 3.39
N HIS A 220 3.23 -6.56 4.10
CA HIS A 220 2.62 -5.23 4.10
C HIS A 220 3.40 -4.28 3.20
N ILE A 221 2.69 -3.34 2.59
CA ILE A 221 3.28 -2.21 1.88
C ILE A 221 3.65 -1.16 2.93
N PRO A 222 4.95 -0.91 3.20
CA PRO A 222 5.34 0.12 4.16
C PRO A 222 4.84 1.47 3.69
N LEU A 223 4.16 2.18 4.58
CA LEU A 223 3.58 3.49 4.32
C LEU A 223 4.13 4.50 5.33
N GLN A 224 4.78 5.54 4.82
CA GLN A 224 5.12 6.74 5.59
C GLN A 224 4.07 7.81 5.31
N ILE A 225 3.56 8.43 6.38
CA ILE A 225 2.58 9.51 6.33
C ILE A 225 3.25 10.75 6.92
N ASN A 226 3.33 11.81 6.12
CA ASN A 226 3.86 13.12 6.50
C ASN A 226 2.69 14.09 6.75
N PRO A 227 2.94 15.25 7.38
CA PRO A 227 1.90 16.25 7.62
C PRO A 227 1.16 16.67 6.33
N LYS A 228 -0.17 16.73 6.41
CA LYS A 228 -1.03 17.23 5.34
C LYS A 228 -0.84 18.74 5.15
N PRO A 229 -1.10 19.29 3.95
CA PRO A 229 -1.04 20.73 3.73
C PRO A 229 -2.03 21.46 4.64
N THR A 230 -1.64 22.62 5.14
CA THR A 230 -2.51 23.47 5.96
C THR A 230 -3.55 24.15 5.07
N ALA A 231 -4.82 24.13 5.49
CA ALA A 231 -5.90 24.80 4.78
C ALA A 231 -5.62 26.31 4.64
N PRO A 232 -5.69 26.89 3.42
CA PRO A 232 -5.45 28.31 3.21
C PRO A 232 -6.49 29.16 3.95
N VAL A 233 -6.01 30.24 4.55
CA VAL A 233 -6.87 31.25 5.20
C VAL A 233 -6.75 32.55 4.43
N LEU A 234 -7.91 33.10 4.08
CA LEU A 234 -8.05 34.38 3.42
C LEU A 234 -7.92 35.50 4.47
N LEU A 235 -6.76 36.16 4.48
CA LEU A 235 -6.42 37.21 5.46
C LEU A 235 -6.75 38.63 4.97
N GLY A 236 -7.23 38.77 3.73
CA GLY A 236 -7.58 40.05 3.12
C GLY A 236 -8.51 39.87 1.93
N GLU A 237 -8.73 40.93 1.15
CA GLU A 237 -9.65 40.90 0.01
C GLU A 237 -9.18 39.97 -1.12
N MET A 238 -7.86 39.73 -1.23
CA MET A 238 -7.24 38.90 -2.25
C MET A 238 -6.58 37.66 -1.61
N PRO A 239 -6.65 36.49 -2.27
CA PRO A 239 -5.98 35.29 -1.80
C PRO A 239 -4.46 35.42 -1.93
N THR A 240 -3.73 34.88 -0.96
CA THR A 240 -2.27 34.73 -1.03
C THR A 240 -1.88 33.59 -1.97
N PRO A 241 -0.75 33.71 -2.70
CA PRO A 241 -0.19 32.60 -3.47
C PRO A 241 0.06 31.38 -2.57
N LEU A 242 -0.27 30.20 -3.09
CA LEU A 242 -0.04 28.93 -2.40
C LEU A 242 1.39 28.45 -2.68
N ASN A 243 2.06 27.97 -1.65
CA ASN A 243 3.40 27.37 -1.78
C ASN A 243 3.27 25.88 -2.11
N GLU A 244 4.19 25.37 -2.91
CA GLU A 244 4.31 23.94 -3.14
C GLU A 244 4.74 23.23 -1.85
N PRO A 245 4.23 22.02 -1.56
CA PRO A 245 4.67 21.26 -0.40
C PRO A 245 6.14 20.85 -0.49
N ASP A 246 6.88 21.01 0.62
CA ASP A 246 8.31 20.66 0.69
C ASP A 246 8.58 19.14 0.59
N GLN A 247 7.57 18.31 0.87
CA GLN A 247 7.70 16.86 0.87
C GLN A 247 6.36 16.18 0.49
N PRO A 248 6.41 14.92 -0.02
CA PRO A 248 5.21 14.14 -0.25
C PRO A 248 4.42 13.92 1.04
N THR A 249 3.10 13.93 0.97
CA THR A 249 2.19 13.64 2.09
C THR A 249 2.19 12.15 2.42
N PHE A 250 2.32 11.29 1.42
CA PHE A 250 2.43 9.85 1.60
C PHE A 250 3.57 9.28 0.76
N ILE A 251 4.28 8.29 1.31
CA ILE A 251 5.31 7.53 0.61
C ILE A 251 5.08 6.05 0.88
N ALA A 252 4.65 5.31 -0.15
CA ALA A 252 4.55 3.86 -0.10
C ALA A 252 5.75 3.20 -0.76
N ARG A 253 6.30 2.15 -0.14
CA ARG A 253 7.44 1.39 -0.69
C ARG A 253 6.97 0.09 -1.31
N LEU A 254 7.15 -0.03 -2.62
CA LEU A 254 6.74 -1.20 -3.40
C LEU A 254 7.97 -2.05 -3.75
N PRO A 255 7.93 -3.38 -3.54
CA PRO A 255 9.03 -4.23 -3.96
C PRO A 255 9.11 -4.32 -5.48
N TRP A 256 10.32 -4.52 -6.01
CA TRP A 256 10.58 -4.54 -7.45
C TRP A 256 9.63 -5.45 -8.26
N PHE A 257 9.23 -6.60 -7.73
CA PHE A 257 8.37 -7.55 -8.45
C PHE A 257 6.91 -7.10 -8.54
N ALA A 258 6.47 -6.16 -7.68
CA ALA A 258 5.10 -5.62 -7.69
C ALA A 258 4.92 -4.46 -8.67
N VAL A 259 6.01 -4.02 -9.31
CA VAL A 259 6.06 -2.90 -10.24
C VAL A 259 6.66 -3.37 -11.55
N LYS A 260 6.02 -3.02 -12.67
CA LYS A 260 6.64 -3.14 -14.00
C LYS A 260 7.43 -1.87 -14.30
N ASP A 261 8.72 -2.00 -14.60
CA ASP A 261 9.53 -0.90 -15.11
C ASP A 261 9.81 -1.09 -16.61
N PRO A 262 9.44 -0.14 -17.48
CA PRO A 262 9.71 -0.29 -18.91
C PRO A 262 11.20 -0.27 -19.27
N LEU A 263 12.09 0.20 -18.38
CA LEU A 263 13.52 0.28 -18.64
C LEU A 263 14.30 -0.98 -18.27
N PHE A 264 13.73 -1.86 -17.44
CA PHE A 264 14.47 -2.95 -16.82
C PHE A 264 13.74 -4.28 -16.95
N THR A 265 14.49 -5.35 -17.17
CA THR A 265 14.02 -6.71 -16.93
C THR A 265 13.83 -6.97 -15.43
N PRO A 266 13.09 -8.01 -15.02
CA PRO A 266 12.95 -8.39 -13.61
C PRO A 266 14.27 -8.48 -12.81
N LEU A 267 15.32 -9.07 -13.40
CA LEU A 267 16.62 -9.20 -12.75
C LEU A 267 17.34 -7.85 -12.64
N GLU A 268 17.27 -7.02 -13.67
CA GLU A 268 17.82 -5.65 -13.63
C GLU A 268 17.07 -4.77 -12.64
N GLN A 269 15.74 -4.89 -12.54
CA GLN A 269 14.94 -4.20 -11.52
C GLN A 269 15.43 -4.59 -10.12
N ARG A 270 15.61 -5.88 -9.83
CA ARG A 270 16.14 -6.34 -8.54
C ARG A 270 17.51 -5.73 -8.22
N GLN A 271 18.37 -5.56 -9.22
CA GLN A 271 19.73 -5.05 -9.04
C GLN A 271 19.81 -3.53 -8.91
N HIS A 272 19.06 -2.79 -9.74
CA HIS A 272 19.14 -1.33 -9.85
C HIS A 272 18.07 -0.59 -9.05
N SER A 273 16.89 -1.20 -8.88
CA SER A 273 15.77 -0.61 -8.14
C SER A 273 14.99 -1.68 -7.37
N PRO A 274 15.60 -2.30 -6.35
CA PRO A 274 14.98 -3.37 -5.53
C PRO A 274 13.67 -2.90 -4.85
N SER A 275 13.53 -1.59 -4.64
CA SER A 275 12.35 -0.94 -4.10
C SER A 275 12.02 0.29 -4.95
N TYR A 276 10.72 0.52 -5.13
CA TYR A 276 10.16 1.72 -5.73
C TYR A 276 9.41 2.52 -4.65
N GLN A 277 9.33 3.84 -4.82
CA GLN A 277 8.51 4.71 -3.97
C GLN A 277 7.33 5.22 -4.79
N LEU A 278 6.12 4.96 -4.32
CA LEU A 278 4.92 5.65 -4.79
C LEU A 278 4.66 6.82 -3.84
N GLU A 279 5.02 8.00 -4.31
CA GLU A 279 4.86 9.26 -3.59
C GLU A 279 3.51 9.88 -3.96
N ARG A 280 2.81 10.42 -2.97
CA ARG A 280 1.65 11.28 -3.16
C ARG A 280 1.86 12.60 -2.44
N THR A 281 1.76 13.70 -3.16
CA THR A 281 1.86 15.05 -2.63
C THR A 281 0.50 15.73 -2.71
N ASP A 282 -0.09 16.05 -1.55
CA ASP A 282 -1.34 16.79 -1.48
C ASP A 282 -1.06 18.30 -1.40
N GLN A 283 -1.74 19.08 -2.23
CA GLN A 283 -1.67 20.53 -2.22
C GLN A 283 -3.04 21.17 -2.46
N TYR A 284 -3.28 22.33 -1.86
CA TYR A 284 -4.45 23.12 -2.18
C TYR A 284 -4.23 23.84 -3.51
N ILE A 285 -5.29 23.90 -4.32
CA ILE A 285 -5.36 24.71 -5.53
C ILE A 285 -6.51 25.71 -5.41
N LEU A 286 -6.28 26.96 -5.82
CA LEU A 286 -7.32 27.99 -5.84
C LEU A 286 -8.24 27.75 -7.04
N ILE A 287 -9.52 27.47 -6.77
CA ILE A 287 -10.55 27.28 -7.79
C ILE A 287 -11.21 28.59 -8.18
N GLY A 288 -11.42 29.45 -7.19
CA GLY A 288 -12.19 30.66 -7.36
C GLY A 288 -12.00 31.64 -6.23
N HIS A 289 -12.14 32.91 -6.58
CA HIS A 289 -12.16 34.03 -5.64
C HIS A 289 -13.30 34.96 -6.03
N GLY A 290 -13.95 35.54 -5.04
CA GLY A 290 -15.02 36.50 -5.21
C GLY A 290 -15.01 37.51 -4.08
N HIS A 291 -15.09 38.79 -4.42
CA HIS A 291 -15.25 39.86 -3.46
C HIS A 291 -16.56 40.59 -3.72
N ASN A 292 -17.47 40.55 -2.76
CA ASN A 292 -18.73 41.28 -2.82
C ASN A 292 -18.53 42.67 -2.21
N THR A 293 -18.40 43.69 -3.07
CA THR A 293 -18.31 45.10 -2.66
C THR A 293 -19.68 45.75 -2.43
N GLY A 294 -20.77 45.03 -2.69
CA GLY A 294 -22.14 45.49 -2.47
C GLY A 294 -22.61 45.29 -1.02
N GLN A 295 -23.81 45.78 -0.72
CA GLN A 295 -24.46 45.62 0.59
C GLN A 295 -25.34 44.36 0.65
N GLU A 296 -25.86 43.91 -0.48
CA GLU A 296 -26.70 42.69 -0.59
C GLU A 296 -25.86 41.46 -0.93
N SER A 297 -26.37 40.27 -0.59
CA SER A 297 -25.69 39.01 -0.92
C SER A 297 -25.67 38.77 -2.44
N THR A 298 -24.51 38.36 -2.96
CA THR A 298 -24.32 38.04 -4.38
C THR A 298 -23.90 36.58 -4.54
N THR A 299 -24.30 35.94 -5.64
CA THR A 299 -23.90 34.57 -5.97
C THR A 299 -22.69 34.57 -6.89
N PHE A 300 -21.65 33.82 -6.52
CA PHE A 300 -20.51 33.53 -7.37
C PHE A 300 -20.52 32.06 -7.79
N ARG A 301 -20.02 31.79 -9.01
CA ARG A 301 -19.90 30.44 -9.56
C ARG A 301 -18.52 30.26 -10.18
N TRP A 302 -17.88 29.15 -9.83
CA TRP A 302 -16.61 28.70 -10.41
C TRP A 302 -16.71 27.25 -10.86
N SER A 303 -15.84 26.85 -11.76
CA SER A 303 -15.79 25.49 -12.30
C SER A 303 -14.35 24.99 -12.31
N ALA A 304 -14.06 23.96 -11.54
CA ALA A 304 -12.76 23.30 -11.52
C ALA A 304 -12.74 22.15 -12.53
N GLN A 305 -11.78 22.17 -13.46
CA GLN A 305 -11.52 21.01 -14.31
C GLN A 305 -10.77 19.95 -13.50
N ARG A 306 -11.18 18.69 -13.61
CA ARG A 306 -10.45 17.59 -12.98
C ARG A 306 -9.12 17.37 -13.71
N ALA A 307 -8.02 17.35 -12.96
CA ALA A 307 -6.69 17.08 -13.49
C ALA A 307 -6.51 15.59 -13.85
N GLN A 308 -7.29 14.70 -13.21
CA GLN A 308 -7.34 13.30 -13.62
C GLN A 308 -7.95 13.15 -15.02
N GLY A 309 -7.37 12.24 -15.80
CA GLY A 309 -7.91 11.85 -17.09
C GLY A 309 -7.81 10.34 -17.27
N THR A 310 -8.82 9.75 -17.92
CA THR A 310 -8.85 8.31 -18.23
C THR A 310 -7.59 7.83 -18.94
N ARG A 311 -7.02 8.64 -19.84
CA ARG A 311 -5.74 8.33 -20.51
C ARG A 311 -4.54 8.32 -19.55
N GLY A 312 -4.48 9.23 -18.59
CA GLY A 312 -3.36 9.34 -17.64
C GLY A 312 -3.32 8.19 -16.66
N GLN A 313 -4.46 7.86 -16.05
CA GLN A 313 -4.55 6.73 -15.13
C GLN A 313 -4.32 5.39 -15.86
N TRP A 314 -4.90 5.24 -17.05
CA TRP A 314 -4.67 4.05 -17.87
C TRP A 314 -3.21 3.91 -18.30
N ALA A 315 -2.53 5.02 -18.63
CA ALA A 315 -1.11 5.00 -18.93
C ALA A 315 -0.29 4.57 -17.70
N PHE A 316 -0.59 5.10 -16.52
CA PHE A 316 0.08 4.72 -15.27
C PHE A 316 -0.02 3.21 -15.00
N SER A 317 -1.23 2.67 -14.99
CA SER A 317 -1.47 1.23 -14.77
C SER A 317 -0.85 0.39 -15.89
N ARG A 318 -0.98 0.79 -17.17
CA ARG A 318 -0.41 0.03 -18.29
C ARG A 318 1.12 -0.01 -18.27
N ILE A 319 1.77 1.08 -17.84
CA ILE A 319 3.23 1.18 -17.76
C ILE A 319 3.75 0.39 -16.55
N THR A 320 3.08 0.50 -15.40
CA THR A 320 3.64 0.05 -14.10
C THR A 320 2.96 -1.17 -13.50
N SER A 321 1.83 -1.60 -14.05
CA SER A 321 0.84 -2.53 -13.48
C SER A 321 0.16 -2.10 -12.18
N VAL A 322 0.59 -1.00 -11.55
CA VAL A 322 0.02 -0.55 -10.28
C VAL A 322 -1.36 0.07 -10.52
N GLU A 323 -2.34 -0.37 -9.74
CA GLU A 323 -3.72 0.11 -9.83
C GLU A 323 -4.14 0.90 -8.59
N PHE A 324 -4.85 2.00 -8.82
CA PHE A 324 -5.48 2.81 -7.77
C PHE A 324 -6.92 2.33 -7.54
N GLY A 325 -7.35 2.23 -6.28
CA GLY A 325 -8.73 1.85 -5.94
C GLY A 325 -9.06 0.35 -6.09
N ALA A 326 -8.16 -0.45 -6.66
CA ALA A 326 -8.34 -1.88 -6.89
C ALA A 326 -7.09 -2.67 -6.47
N GLN A 327 -7.22 -3.99 -6.40
CA GLN A 327 -6.06 -4.87 -6.34
C GLN A 327 -5.48 -5.05 -7.74
N TRP A 328 -4.16 -5.19 -7.85
CA TRP A 328 -3.51 -5.65 -9.08
C TRP A 328 -2.79 -6.98 -8.83
N THR A 329 -2.67 -7.77 -9.89
CA THR A 329 -2.01 -9.07 -9.86
C THR A 329 -0.99 -9.15 -10.98
N SER A 330 -0.04 -10.08 -10.86
CA SER A 330 0.80 -10.39 -12.01
C SER A 330 -0.04 -10.97 -13.16
N GLN A 331 0.32 -10.60 -14.38
CA GLN A 331 -0.33 -11.08 -15.60
C GLN A 331 0.29 -12.39 -16.12
N GLN A 332 1.46 -12.76 -15.60
CA GLN A 332 2.23 -13.93 -15.98
C GLN A 332 2.82 -14.58 -14.72
N PRO A 333 3.04 -15.91 -14.74
CA PRO A 333 3.63 -16.62 -13.61
C PRO A 333 5.11 -16.30 -13.39
N ASP A 334 5.80 -15.79 -14.41
CA ASP A 334 7.20 -15.38 -14.32
C ASP A 334 7.33 -13.86 -14.15
N PRO A 335 8.17 -13.36 -13.22
CA PRO A 335 8.97 -14.13 -12.28
C PRO A 335 8.15 -14.72 -11.12
N PHE A 336 6.98 -14.14 -10.80
CA PHE A 336 6.13 -14.58 -9.70
C PHE A 336 4.64 -14.36 -9.99
N LEU A 337 3.80 -15.20 -9.38
CA LEU A 337 2.42 -14.84 -9.10
C LEU A 337 2.35 -14.01 -7.82
N PHE A 338 1.72 -12.84 -7.90
CA PHE A 338 1.44 -12.00 -6.73
C PHE A 338 0.06 -11.32 -6.86
N SER A 339 -0.47 -10.88 -5.73
CA SER A 339 -1.56 -9.91 -5.63
C SER A 339 -1.13 -8.77 -4.71
N ALA A 340 -1.57 -7.56 -5.00
CA ALA A 340 -1.22 -6.37 -4.22
C ALA A 340 -2.37 -5.37 -4.21
N ARG A 341 -2.51 -4.61 -3.14
CA ARG A 341 -3.50 -3.52 -3.06
C ARG A 341 -2.96 -2.37 -2.24
N LEU A 342 -3.00 -1.16 -2.82
CA LEU A 342 -2.54 0.05 -2.15
C LEU A 342 -3.38 0.30 -0.90
N ASN A 343 -2.75 0.90 0.10
CA ASN A 343 -3.43 1.37 1.30
C ASN A 343 -4.53 2.39 0.92
N SER A 344 -5.65 2.33 1.63
CA SER A 344 -6.84 3.14 1.33
C SER A 344 -6.60 4.64 1.49
N ASP A 345 -5.79 5.07 2.45
CA ASP A 345 -5.48 6.48 2.65
C ASP A 345 -4.62 7.01 1.50
N LEU A 346 -3.61 6.25 1.09
CA LEU A 346 -2.71 6.59 -0.01
C LEU A 346 -3.47 6.71 -1.33
N ALA A 347 -4.20 5.67 -1.69
CA ALA A 347 -4.88 5.56 -2.99
C ALA A 347 -6.31 6.13 -2.97
N GLN A 348 -6.70 6.78 -1.87
CA GLN A 348 -8.04 7.34 -1.67
C GLN A 348 -9.14 6.30 -1.96
N CYS A 349 -8.93 5.04 -1.54
CA CYS A 349 -9.77 3.88 -1.92
C CYS A 349 -11.13 3.80 -1.21
N GLU A 350 -11.42 4.70 -0.26
CA GLU A 350 -12.81 4.91 0.21
C GLU A 350 -13.69 5.55 -0.88
N ILE A 351 -13.04 6.06 -1.92
CA ILE A 351 -13.67 6.56 -3.11
C ILE A 351 -13.89 5.39 -4.09
N PRO A 352 -15.11 5.21 -4.64
CA PRO A 352 -15.35 4.22 -5.69
C PRO A 352 -14.34 4.37 -6.84
N ALA A 353 -13.80 3.26 -7.35
CA ALA A 353 -12.81 3.28 -8.46
C ALA A 353 -13.28 4.09 -9.69
N ARG A 354 -14.60 4.25 -9.88
CA ARG A 354 -15.18 5.12 -10.92
C ARG A 354 -14.84 6.60 -10.78
N GLU A 355 -14.57 7.12 -9.58
CA GLU A 355 -14.23 8.55 -9.42
C GLU A 355 -12.82 8.88 -9.91
N TRP A 356 -11.92 7.89 -9.92
CA TRP A 356 -10.61 8.02 -10.59
C TRP A 356 -10.74 8.20 -12.10
N LEU A 357 -11.85 7.74 -12.68
CA LEU A 357 -12.17 7.85 -14.11
C LEU A 357 -13.12 9.02 -14.40
N ASP A 358 -13.66 9.68 -13.37
CA ASP A 358 -14.58 10.79 -13.51
C ASP A 358 -13.80 12.04 -13.95
N THR A 359 -14.14 12.57 -15.11
CA THR A 359 -13.57 13.79 -15.68
C THR A 359 -14.56 14.95 -15.68
N SER A 360 -15.74 14.79 -15.09
CA SER A 360 -16.73 15.85 -15.01
C SER A 360 -16.18 17.02 -14.18
N PRO A 361 -16.38 18.27 -14.64
CA PRO A 361 -15.94 19.43 -13.90
C PRO A 361 -16.69 19.55 -12.57
N ILE A 362 -16.03 20.12 -11.57
CA ILE A 362 -16.61 20.39 -10.25
C ILE A 362 -17.08 21.84 -10.25
N ASP A 363 -18.38 22.04 -10.31
CA ASP A 363 -18.98 23.36 -10.19
C ASP A 363 -19.18 23.73 -8.71
N VAL A 364 -18.65 24.88 -8.31
CA VAL A 364 -18.83 25.43 -6.96
C VAL A 364 -19.64 26.71 -7.06
N VAL A 365 -20.72 26.78 -6.27
CA VAL A 365 -21.58 27.97 -6.16
C VAL A 365 -21.56 28.43 -4.71
N ALA A 366 -21.26 29.71 -4.49
CA ALA A 366 -21.25 30.31 -3.17
C ALA A 366 -22.10 31.58 -3.15
N VAL A 367 -22.93 31.72 -2.12
CA VAL A 367 -23.65 32.97 -1.82
C VAL A 367 -22.82 33.74 -0.79
N VAL A 368 -22.44 34.97 -1.13
CA VAL A 368 -21.52 35.79 -0.34
C VAL A 368 -22.23 37.07 0.07
N ASP A 369 -22.35 37.31 1.38
CA ASP A 369 -22.96 38.55 1.90
C ASP A 369 -22.16 39.80 1.49
N GLY A 370 -22.79 40.95 1.65
CA GLY A 370 -22.17 42.24 1.37
C GLY A 370 -20.86 42.47 2.13
N ASN A 371 -19.94 43.19 1.49
CA ASN A 371 -18.63 43.58 2.01
C ASN A 371 -17.73 42.40 2.45
N LYS A 372 -17.91 41.20 1.92
CA LYS A 372 -17.09 40.02 2.23
C LYS A 372 -16.30 39.56 1.01
N ALA A 373 -15.15 38.95 1.26
CA ALA A 373 -14.39 38.22 0.25
C ALA A 373 -14.38 36.72 0.57
N VAL A 374 -14.38 35.88 -0.45
CA VAL A 374 -14.26 34.43 -0.32
C VAL A 374 -13.22 33.89 -1.29
N ALA A 375 -12.53 32.85 -0.86
CA ALA A 375 -11.64 32.05 -1.68
C ALA A 375 -11.99 30.57 -1.52
N VAL A 376 -12.05 29.87 -2.64
CA VAL A 376 -12.49 28.49 -2.76
C VAL A 376 -11.33 27.63 -3.23
N TYR A 377 -11.07 26.56 -2.50
CA TYR A 377 -9.96 25.66 -2.74
C TYR A 377 -10.42 24.20 -2.83
N LEU A 378 -9.65 23.41 -3.58
CA LEU A 378 -9.71 21.94 -3.59
C LEU A 378 -8.32 21.38 -3.37
N ILE A 379 -8.23 20.13 -2.93
CA ILE A 379 -6.97 19.39 -2.86
C ILE A 379 -6.71 18.70 -4.20
N GLN A 380 -5.54 18.96 -4.76
CA GLN A 380 -4.93 18.16 -5.81
C GLN A 380 -3.86 17.25 -5.19
N SER A 381 -3.92 15.97 -5.54
CA SER A 381 -2.98 14.92 -5.15
C SER A 381 -2.14 14.54 -6.36
N ASP A 382 -0.84 14.78 -6.27
CA ASP A 382 0.13 14.44 -7.32
C ASP A 382 0.86 13.15 -6.96
N TYR A 383 0.74 12.15 -7.83
CA TYR A 383 1.31 10.82 -7.63
C TYR A 383 2.54 10.63 -8.52
N ARG A 384 3.63 10.14 -7.95
CA ARG A 384 4.88 9.89 -8.67
C ARG A 384 5.44 8.53 -8.26
N LEU A 385 5.75 7.70 -9.25
CA LEU A 385 6.48 6.45 -9.03
C LEU A 385 7.97 6.70 -9.27
N VAL A 386 8.80 6.46 -8.26
CA VAL A 386 10.22 6.80 -8.23
C VAL A 386 11.05 5.53 -8.01
N ARG A 387 12.16 5.42 -8.75
CA ARG A 387 13.16 4.35 -8.61
C ARG A 387 14.05 4.56 -7.38
N SER A 388 14.84 3.55 -7.02
CA SER A 388 15.81 3.66 -5.91
C SER A 388 16.88 4.75 -6.10
N ASP A 389 17.17 5.15 -7.35
CA ASP A 389 18.12 6.23 -7.68
C ASP A 389 17.49 7.63 -7.68
N GLY A 390 16.19 7.75 -7.37
CA GLY A 390 15.46 9.02 -7.38
C GLY A 390 14.87 9.41 -8.74
N THR A 391 15.11 8.64 -9.81
CA THR A 391 14.52 8.92 -11.12
C THR A 391 13.05 8.55 -11.17
N SER A 392 12.24 9.36 -11.85
CA SER A 392 10.80 9.09 -12.02
C SER A 392 10.55 8.06 -13.12
N VAL A 393 9.58 7.18 -12.88
CA VAL A 393 9.06 6.22 -13.87
C VAL A 393 7.87 6.83 -14.60
N VAL A 394 6.87 7.30 -13.84
CA VAL A 394 5.63 7.89 -14.35
C VAL A 394 4.98 8.72 -13.24
N TYR A 395 4.11 9.65 -13.63
CA TYR A 395 3.31 10.46 -12.71
C TYR A 395 1.84 10.50 -13.14
N THR A 396 0.96 10.81 -12.21
CA THR A 396 -0.46 11.07 -12.46
C THR A 396 -1.01 12.00 -11.39
N HIS A 397 -2.17 12.62 -11.61
CA HIS A 397 -2.76 13.59 -10.69
C HIS A 397 -4.23 13.28 -10.46
N PHE A 398 -4.74 13.67 -9.30
CA PHE A 398 -6.13 13.49 -8.93
C PHE A 398 -6.61 14.70 -8.12
N ILE A 399 -7.78 15.24 -8.45
CA ILE A 399 -8.45 16.28 -7.67
C ILE A 399 -9.57 15.61 -6.86
N ASP A 400 -9.52 15.79 -5.54
CA ASP A 400 -10.57 15.29 -4.65
C ASP A 400 -11.73 16.29 -4.61
N GLY A 401 -12.85 15.92 -5.23
CA GLY A 401 -14.05 16.77 -5.24
C GLY A 401 -14.73 16.91 -3.88
N ARG A 402 -14.37 16.08 -2.90
CA ARG A 402 -14.92 16.14 -1.52
C ARG A 402 -14.08 17.01 -0.60
N SER A 403 -12.91 17.45 -1.05
CA SER A 403 -11.94 18.25 -0.28
C SER A 403 -12.23 19.76 -0.29
N LEU A 404 -13.46 20.16 -0.64
CA LEU A 404 -13.85 21.57 -0.77
C LEU A 404 -13.56 22.34 0.52
N HIS A 405 -12.72 23.37 0.39
CA HIS A 405 -12.42 24.30 1.46
C HIS A 405 -12.78 25.72 1.03
N ILE A 406 -13.51 26.44 1.87
CA ILE A 406 -13.90 27.83 1.63
C ILE A 406 -13.36 28.66 2.78
N SER A 407 -12.57 29.67 2.44
CA SER A 407 -12.14 30.69 3.41
C SER A 407 -12.80 32.02 3.11
N GLN A 408 -13.18 32.73 4.17
CA GLN A 408 -13.84 34.03 4.08
C GLN A 408 -13.04 35.09 4.82
N TYR A 409 -13.02 36.30 4.26
CA TYR A 409 -12.53 37.51 4.90
C TYR A 409 -13.69 38.49 5.08
N THR A 410 -13.81 39.02 6.29
CA THR A 410 -14.73 40.11 6.62
C THR A 410 -13.86 41.29 7.07
N PRO A 411 -13.96 42.46 6.42
CA PRO A 411 -13.28 43.67 6.88
C PRO A 411 -13.66 43.98 8.32
N GLU A 412 -12.69 44.36 9.15
CA GLU A 412 -13.00 44.87 10.49
C GLU A 412 -13.87 46.11 10.37
N ALA A 413 -14.98 46.14 11.12
CA ALA A 413 -15.82 47.33 11.19
C ALA A 413 -14.95 48.51 11.69
N PRO A 414 -15.02 49.70 11.06
CA PRO A 414 -14.29 50.84 11.58
C PRO A 414 -14.72 51.07 13.02
N ALA A 415 -13.73 51.13 13.93
CA ALA A 415 -13.96 51.40 15.34
C ALA A 415 -14.92 52.58 15.45
N ALA A 416 -16.08 52.36 16.08
CA ALA A 416 -17.04 53.42 16.29
C ALA A 416 -16.30 54.59 16.94
N ILE A 417 -16.22 55.71 16.22
CA ILE A 417 -15.74 56.96 16.79
C ILE A 417 -16.75 57.28 17.89
N ILE A 418 -16.40 56.95 19.13
CA ILE A 418 -17.12 57.44 20.30
C ILE A 418 -16.94 58.96 20.21
N ALA A 419 -18.00 59.64 19.78
CA ALA A 419 -18.04 61.10 19.83
C ALA A 419 -17.71 61.52 21.28
N PRO A 420 -16.88 62.55 21.49
CA PRO A 420 -16.60 63.01 22.84
C PRO A 420 -17.93 63.35 23.51
N VAL A 421 -18.15 62.78 24.69
CA VAL A 421 -19.24 63.20 25.59
C VAL A 421 -19.10 64.71 25.77
N ALA A 422 -20.13 65.47 25.38
CA ALA A 422 -20.18 66.90 25.63
C ALA A 422 -20.07 67.14 27.13
N GLU A 423 -19.11 67.99 27.54
CA GLU A 423 -19.01 68.49 28.91
C GLU A 423 -20.35 69.13 29.32
N PRO A 424 -20.80 68.92 30.57
CA PRO A 424 -22.03 69.56 31.04
C PRO A 424 -21.79 71.07 31.19
N GLU A 425 -22.63 71.86 30.54
CA GLU A 425 -22.73 73.30 30.80
C GLU A 425 -23.08 73.54 32.28
N GLU A 426 -22.30 74.40 32.94
CA GLU A 426 -22.60 74.91 34.27
C GLU A 426 -23.98 75.59 34.30
N ALA A 427 -24.86 75.09 35.17
CA ALA A 427 -26.14 75.71 35.45
C ALA A 427 -25.93 77.07 36.12
N THR A 428 -26.39 78.13 35.45
CA THR A 428 -26.51 79.47 36.03
C THR A 428 -27.74 79.52 36.94
N VAL A 429 -27.50 79.90 38.20
CA VAL A 429 -28.52 80.10 39.23
C VAL A 429 -29.29 81.39 38.93
N VAL A 430 -30.62 81.31 38.87
CA VAL A 430 -31.50 82.48 38.99
C VAL A 430 -32.62 82.16 39.99
N ASP A 431 -32.65 82.94 41.06
CA ASP A 431 -33.62 82.94 42.16
C ASP A 431 -35.06 83.24 41.69
N ILE A 432 -36.03 82.53 42.29
CA ILE A 432 -37.41 83.01 42.43
C ILE A 432 -37.89 82.65 43.86
N PRO A 433 -38.40 83.63 44.64
CA PRO A 433 -38.91 83.39 45.99
C PRO A 433 -40.42 83.14 45.97
N VAL A 434 -40.93 82.19 46.75
CA VAL A 434 -42.34 82.18 47.19
C VAL A 434 -42.47 81.59 48.59
N ASP A 435 -43.23 82.31 49.41
CA ASP A 435 -43.57 82.07 50.81
C ASP A 435 -44.27 80.73 51.11
N ASN A 436 -43.82 80.13 52.21
CA ASN A 436 -44.57 79.66 53.39
C ASN A 436 -45.96 79.00 53.20
N GLU A 437 -46.06 77.70 53.53
CA GLU A 437 -46.90 77.20 54.64
C GLU A 437 -46.76 75.67 54.83
N ASN A 438 -46.00 75.30 55.86
CA ASN A 438 -46.29 74.41 56.98
C ASN A 438 -46.97 73.01 56.84
N ALA A 439 -46.36 72.07 57.59
CA ALA A 439 -46.84 70.78 58.12
C ALA A 439 -46.92 69.58 57.13
N GLY A 440 -46.31 68.42 57.35
CA GLY A 440 -45.48 67.89 58.44
C GLY A 440 -45.48 66.35 58.39
N VAL A 441 -44.37 65.75 58.86
CA VAL A 441 -44.20 64.37 59.36
C VAL A 441 -43.77 63.24 58.37
N THR A 442 -42.53 62.78 58.55
CA THR A 442 -41.83 61.52 58.16
C THR A 442 -42.25 60.32 59.05
N PRO A 443 -41.79 59.04 58.89
CA PRO A 443 -40.85 58.44 57.92
C PRO A 443 -41.23 57.04 57.32
N GLU A 444 -40.35 56.59 56.39
CA GLU A 444 -39.89 55.22 56.02
C GLU A 444 -40.72 53.94 56.31
N ALA A 445 -40.83 53.04 55.30
CA ALA A 445 -40.23 51.69 55.31
C ALA A 445 -40.60 50.82 54.08
N GLU A 446 -39.55 50.26 53.46
CA GLU A 446 -39.32 48.89 52.98
C GLU A 446 -40.33 48.03 52.17
N VAL A 447 -39.83 47.57 51.00
CA VAL A 447 -39.57 46.16 50.57
C VAL A 447 -40.72 45.18 50.22
N SER A 448 -40.45 44.44 49.13
CA SER A 448 -40.77 43.03 48.83
C SER A 448 -42.05 42.66 48.08
N SER A 449 -41.87 42.04 46.91
CA SER A 449 -42.47 40.71 46.66
C SER A 449 -41.63 39.89 45.66
N THR A 450 -41.05 38.82 46.22
CA THR A 450 -40.51 37.56 45.67
C THR A 450 -41.40 36.86 44.62
N THR A 451 -40.87 36.33 43.51
CA THR A 451 -40.32 34.96 43.28
C THR A 451 -41.40 33.88 43.05
N ASP A 452 -41.34 33.16 41.92
CA ASP A 452 -41.14 31.68 41.87
C ASP A 452 -41.07 31.21 40.40
N THR A 453 -40.00 30.60 39.88
CA THR A 453 -39.31 29.30 40.13
C THR A 453 -40.14 28.05 39.83
N ALA A 454 -39.56 27.23 38.95
CA ALA A 454 -39.93 25.86 38.64
C ALA A 454 -39.20 24.86 39.58
N PRO A 455 -39.54 23.58 39.47
CA PRO A 455 -38.55 22.50 39.39
C PRO A 455 -38.36 22.01 37.96
#